data_AF-A0A8E2E3I2-F1
#
_entry.id   AF-A0A8E2E3I2-F1
#
_cell.length_a   1.000
_cell.length_b   1.000
_cell.length_c   1.000
_cell.angle_alpha   90.00
_cell.angle_beta   90.00
_cell.angle_gamma   90.00
#
_symmetry.space_group_name_H-M   'P 1'
#
loop_
_entity.id
_entity.type
_entity.pdbx_description
1 polymer ?
#
loop_
_entity_poly.entity_id
_entity_poly.type
_entity_poly.pdbx_seq_one_letter_code
_entity_poly.pdbx_strand_id
1 'polypeptide(L)'
;LEALKRCVNLRGGLSTLDFELQRIVAWGSYYVESALELPPSFPYPTFQNSKPFPLALLDDCSIHAWRTVKKLPKNSPFMYDIVLRLHQIGLSSTSEWRAEVDKQSVSNLYFEAQHRLLIMQSEQPWLASDAATPLAPENVLLYKAFTMAAQLFLWASMRHAQFCDDRSNLSISTGSGGLLFGRIKAALEIEGGYSSWARGKCLETVAWILFVCVESCPSVSPDWVWFLGELRRVLSSVRIRRIEEFRKVMQTFPSTDTFRDAEDKVWRAMAVLDQ
;
A
#
# COMPACT_ATOMS: atom_id res chain seq x y z
N LEU A 1 -14.97 -16.79 -4.86
CA LEU A 1 -14.25 -16.50 -6.12
C LEU A 1 -14.69 -17.41 -7.26
N GLU A 2 -14.66 -18.74 -7.10
CA GLU A 2 -15.02 -19.66 -8.21
C GLU A 2 -16.45 -19.53 -8.73
N ALA A 3 -17.43 -19.30 -7.85
CA ALA A 3 -18.79 -18.99 -8.28
C ALA A 3 -18.86 -17.73 -9.17
N LEU A 4 -18.10 -16.68 -8.84
CA LEU A 4 -18.04 -15.44 -9.63
C LEU A 4 -17.44 -15.73 -11.01
N LYS A 5 -16.33 -16.46 -11.09
CA LYS A 5 -15.71 -16.86 -12.38
C LYS A 5 -16.69 -17.64 -13.25
N ARG A 6 -17.44 -18.59 -12.66
CA ARG A 6 -18.47 -19.35 -13.38
C ARG A 6 -19.57 -18.43 -13.92
N CYS A 7 -20.05 -17.48 -13.12
CA CYS A 7 -21.06 -16.51 -13.58
C CYS A 7 -20.55 -15.64 -14.74
N VAL A 8 -19.30 -15.16 -14.67
CA VAL A 8 -18.68 -14.38 -15.76
C VAL A 8 -18.53 -15.23 -17.02
N ASN A 9 -18.05 -16.48 -16.88
CA ASN A 9 -17.91 -17.40 -18.01
C ASN A 9 -19.25 -17.75 -18.66
N LEU A 10 -20.32 -17.94 -17.86
CA LEU A 10 -21.68 -18.17 -18.37
C LEU A 10 -22.23 -16.97 -19.16
N ARG A 11 -21.71 -15.76 -18.91
CA ARG A 11 -22.04 -14.55 -19.68
C ARG A 11 -21.15 -14.35 -20.92
N GLY A 12 -20.28 -15.30 -21.23
CA GLY A 12 -19.37 -15.23 -22.38
C GLY A 12 -18.00 -14.61 -22.06
N GLY A 13 -17.66 -14.44 -20.78
CA GLY A 13 -16.37 -13.89 -20.33
C GLY A 13 -16.47 -12.44 -19.84
N LEU A 14 -15.35 -11.90 -19.36
CA LEU A 14 -15.32 -10.55 -18.77
C LEU A 14 -15.60 -9.46 -19.83
N SER A 15 -15.11 -9.65 -21.06
CA SER A 15 -15.23 -8.69 -22.15
C SER A 15 -16.66 -8.49 -22.68
N THR A 16 -17.61 -9.33 -22.29
CA THR A 16 -19.03 -9.20 -22.69
C THR A 16 -19.83 -8.33 -21.70
N LEU A 17 -19.26 -8.03 -20.53
CA LEU A 17 -19.86 -7.15 -19.55
C LEU A 17 -19.61 -5.69 -19.94
N ASP A 18 -20.49 -4.78 -19.50
CA ASP A 18 -20.20 -3.34 -19.60
C ASP A 18 -18.97 -2.97 -18.78
N PHE A 19 -18.32 -1.87 -19.14
CA PHE A 19 -17.02 -1.50 -18.59
C PHE A 19 -17.04 -1.31 -17.07
N GLU A 20 -18.10 -0.69 -16.52
CA GLU A 20 -18.20 -0.47 -15.08
C GLU A 20 -18.39 -1.80 -14.32
N LEU A 21 -19.19 -2.72 -14.87
CA LEU A 21 -19.32 -4.05 -14.31
C LEU A 21 -18.00 -4.84 -14.35
N GLN A 22 -17.20 -4.70 -15.42
CA GLN A 22 -15.85 -5.28 -15.47
C GLN A 22 -14.98 -4.77 -14.32
N ARG A 23 -15.01 -3.45 -14.05
CA ARG A 23 -14.28 -2.83 -12.94
C ARG A 23 -14.72 -3.37 -11.59
N ILE A 24 -16.03 -3.47 -11.35
CA ILE A 24 -16.57 -4.00 -10.09
C ILE A 24 -16.14 -5.47 -9.88
N VAL A 25 -16.25 -6.29 -10.93
CA VAL A 25 -15.87 -7.71 -10.89
C VAL A 25 -14.37 -7.86 -10.60
N ALA A 26 -13.51 -7.14 -11.33
CA ALA A 26 -12.06 -7.20 -11.16
C ALA A 26 -11.63 -6.67 -9.78
N TRP A 27 -12.17 -5.53 -9.33
CA TRP A 27 -11.83 -4.99 -8.01
C TRP A 27 -12.27 -5.92 -6.88
N GLY A 28 -13.49 -6.46 -6.99
CA GLY A 28 -14.01 -7.43 -6.03
C GLY A 28 -13.21 -8.73 -6.00
N SER A 29 -12.70 -9.21 -7.16
CA SER A 29 -11.82 -10.38 -7.18
C SER A 29 -10.46 -10.07 -6.56
N TYR A 30 -9.84 -8.95 -6.92
CA TYR A 30 -8.53 -8.54 -6.41
C TYR A 30 -8.52 -8.40 -4.90
N TYR A 31 -9.63 -7.90 -4.35
CA TYR A 31 -9.84 -7.80 -2.93
C TYR A 31 -9.78 -9.19 -2.24
N VAL A 32 -10.46 -10.20 -2.78
CA VAL A 32 -10.42 -11.58 -2.27
C VAL A 32 -9.07 -12.26 -2.53
N GLU A 33 -8.48 -12.04 -3.69
CA GLU A 33 -7.20 -12.63 -4.11
C GLU A 33 -6.04 -12.13 -3.23
N SER A 34 -6.03 -10.85 -2.89
CA SER A 34 -5.11 -10.25 -1.91
C SER A 34 -5.21 -10.96 -0.56
N ALA A 35 -6.45 -11.12 -0.07
CA ALA A 35 -6.71 -11.80 1.19
C ALA A 35 -6.33 -13.30 1.16
N LEU A 36 -6.29 -13.94 -0.01
CA LEU A 36 -5.95 -15.36 -0.15
C LEU A 36 -4.55 -15.62 -0.73
N GLU A 37 -3.77 -14.58 -1.01
CA GLU A 37 -2.46 -14.66 -1.68
C GLU A 37 -2.52 -15.37 -3.05
N LEU A 38 -3.61 -15.15 -3.78
CA LEU A 38 -3.84 -15.72 -5.10
C LEU A 38 -3.40 -14.73 -6.20
N PRO A 39 -2.95 -15.24 -7.36
CA PRO A 39 -2.72 -14.39 -8.52
C PRO A 39 -4.04 -13.76 -9.00
N PRO A 40 -3.98 -12.64 -9.74
CA PRO A 40 -5.19 -12.00 -10.27
C PRO A 40 -5.86 -12.91 -11.31
N SER A 41 -7.15 -13.18 -11.13
CA SER A 41 -7.90 -14.03 -12.07
C SER A 41 -8.43 -13.29 -13.30
N PHE A 42 -8.51 -11.96 -13.21
CA PHE A 42 -9.05 -11.10 -14.26
C PHE A 42 -8.02 -10.02 -14.63
N PRO A 43 -7.92 -9.66 -15.92
CA PRO A 43 -7.12 -8.51 -16.33
C PRO A 43 -7.71 -7.24 -15.73
N TYR A 44 -6.89 -6.21 -15.57
CA TYR A 44 -7.37 -4.92 -15.08
C TYR A 44 -8.03 -4.13 -16.22
N PRO A 45 -9.32 -3.73 -16.08
CA PRO A 45 -10.00 -2.91 -17.07
C PRO A 45 -9.46 -1.47 -17.08
N THR A 46 -9.21 -0.93 -18.28
CA THR A 46 -8.66 0.42 -18.48
C THR A 46 -9.53 1.31 -19.35
N PHE A 47 -9.73 2.56 -18.93
CA PHE A 47 -10.30 3.61 -19.77
C PHE A 47 -9.33 3.89 -20.92
N GLN A 48 -9.80 3.75 -22.17
CA GLN A 48 -8.97 3.94 -23.36
C GLN A 48 -8.71 5.42 -23.69
N ASN A 49 -9.58 6.32 -23.23
CA ASN A 49 -9.54 7.75 -23.54
C ASN A 49 -9.00 8.60 -22.37
N SER A 50 -8.28 8.00 -21.43
CA SER A 50 -7.76 8.72 -20.27
C SER A 50 -6.59 9.62 -20.67
N LYS A 51 -6.44 10.78 -20.02
CA LYS A 51 -5.36 11.72 -20.34
C LYS A 51 -4.07 11.32 -19.62
N PRO A 52 -2.88 11.44 -20.23
CA PRO A 52 -1.63 11.15 -19.54
C PRO A 52 -1.45 12.07 -18.32
N PHE A 53 -0.72 11.59 -17.32
CA PHE A 53 -0.35 12.42 -16.17
C PHE A 53 0.55 13.59 -16.61
N PRO A 54 0.46 14.76 -15.93
CA PRO A 54 1.38 15.87 -16.17
C PRO A 54 2.84 15.44 -16.00
N LEU A 55 3.74 15.92 -16.87
CA LEU A 55 5.15 15.55 -16.82
C LEU A 55 5.81 15.92 -15.48
N ALA A 56 5.50 17.11 -14.95
CA ALA A 56 6.03 17.56 -13.66
C ALA A 56 5.64 16.61 -12.50
N LEU A 57 4.41 16.11 -12.48
CA LEU A 57 3.98 15.10 -11.52
C LEU A 57 4.81 13.80 -11.67
N LEU A 58 5.06 13.35 -12.90
CA LEU A 58 5.83 12.14 -13.16
C LEU A 58 7.30 12.27 -12.71
N ASP A 59 7.90 13.44 -12.89
CA ASP A 59 9.25 13.75 -12.41
C ASP A 59 9.32 13.69 -10.88
N ASP A 60 8.36 14.33 -10.20
CA ASP A 60 8.25 14.29 -8.73
C ASP A 60 8.06 12.86 -8.22
N CYS A 61 7.12 12.11 -8.82
CA CYS A 61 6.89 10.71 -8.48
C CYS A 61 8.18 9.87 -8.62
N SER A 62 8.95 10.10 -9.68
CA SER A 62 10.20 9.39 -9.93
C SER A 62 11.27 9.71 -8.88
N ILE A 63 11.41 10.98 -8.50
CA ILE A 63 12.33 11.43 -7.44
C ILE A 63 11.95 10.79 -6.11
N HIS A 64 10.67 10.82 -5.76
CA HIS A 64 10.15 10.25 -4.52
C HIS A 64 10.30 8.73 -4.48
N ALA A 65 10.01 8.04 -5.60
CA ALA A 65 10.17 6.60 -5.70
C ALA A 65 11.62 6.15 -5.48
N TRP A 66 12.58 6.86 -6.07
CA TRP A 66 14.00 6.61 -5.84
C TRP A 66 14.40 6.79 -4.37
N ARG A 67 13.82 7.77 -3.68
CA ARG A 67 14.06 7.98 -2.24
C ARG A 67 13.51 6.81 -1.41
N THR A 68 12.30 6.34 -1.70
CA THR A 68 11.71 5.17 -1.04
C THR A 68 12.53 3.90 -1.27
N VAL A 69 12.91 3.60 -2.51
CA VAL A 69 13.70 2.39 -2.84
C VAL A 69 15.03 2.37 -2.10
N LYS A 70 15.66 3.53 -1.85
CA LYS A 70 16.87 3.63 -1.02
C LYS A 70 16.66 3.27 0.46
N LYS A 71 15.41 3.19 0.94
CA LYS A 71 15.02 2.74 2.29
C LYS A 71 14.65 1.26 2.35
N LEU A 72 14.57 0.60 1.19
CA LEU A 72 14.37 -0.84 1.09
C LEU A 72 15.71 -1.58 1.16
N PRO A 73 15.72 -2.91 1.40
CA PRO A 73 16.93 -3.69 1.32
C PRO A 73 17.63 -3.53 -0.04
N LYS A 74 18.96 -3.72 -0.05
CA LYS A 74 19.77 -3.68 -1.28
C LYS A 74 19.25 -4.72 -2.29
N ASN A 75 19.48 -4.46 -3.57
CA ASN A 75 19.03 -5.32 -4.69
C ASN A 75 17.51 -5.43 -4.82
N SER A 76 16.81 -4.30 -4.70
CA SER A 76 15.34 -4.18 -4.85
C SER A 76 14.89 -3.47 -6.15
N PRO A 77 15.56 -3.61 -7.32
CA PRO A 77 15.13 -2.90 -8.52
C PRO A 77 13.70 -3.27 -8.95
N PHE A 78 13.27 -4.50 -8.67
CA PHE A 78 11.90 -4.96 -8.91
C PHE A 78 10.83 -4.19 -8.14
N MET A 79 11.20 -3.49 -7.05
CA MET A 79 10.28 -2.67 -6.25
C MET A 79 10.02 -1.29 -6.85
N TYR A 80 10.89 -0.79 -7.74
CA TYR A 80 10.77 0.58 -8.25
C TYR A 80 9.44 0.81 -8.96
N ASP A 81 9.02 -0.13 -9.80
CA ASP A 81 7.80 -0.03 -10.60
C ASP A 81 6.55 0.14 -9.72
N ILE A 82 6.44 -0.65 -8.65
CA ILE A 82 5.30 -0.56 -7.74
C ILE A 82 5.39 0.69 -6.86
N VAL A 83 6.57 1.02 -6.34
CA VAL A 83 6.78 2.21 -5.52
C VAL A 83 6.44 3.49 -6.30
N LEU A 84 6.81 3.56 -7.58
CA LEU A 84 6.47 4.67 -8.46
C LEU A 84 4.95 4.85 -8.58
N ARG A 85 4.21 3.75 -8.78
CA ARG A 85 2.74 3.78 -8.88
C ARG A 85 2.08 4.23 -7.59
N LEU A 86 2.59 3.76 -6.45
CA LEU A 86 2.07 4.20 -5.15
C LEU A 86 2.29 5.72 -4.95
N HIS A 87 3.44 6.26 -5.36
CA HIS A 87 3.67 7.71 -5.34
C HIS A 87 2.79 8.47 -6.31
N GLN A 88 2.58 7.96 -7.52
CA GLN A 88 1.63 8.56 -8.47
C GLN A 88 0.23 8.61 -7.88
N ILE A 89 -0.22 7.56 -7.20
CA ILE A 89 -1.51 7.54 -6.49
C ILE A 89 -1.53 8.54 -5.33
N GLY A 90 -0.48 8.55 -4.51
CA GLY A 90 -0.36 9.45 -3.37
C GLY A 90 -0.42 10.92 -3.79
N LEU A 91 0.47 11.31 -4.71
CA LEU A 91 0.59 12.68 -5.20
C LEU A 91 -0.63 13.12 -6.01
N SER A 92 -1.16 12.29 -6.91
CA SER A 92 -2.39 12.64 -7.65
C SER A 92 -3.63 12.83 -6.76
N SER A 93 -3.58 12.32 -5.52
CA SER A 93 -4.65 12.51 -4.54
C SER A 93 -4.47 13.75 -3.66
N THR A 94 -3.33 14.44 -3.74
CA THR A 94 -3.07 15.68 -2.98
C THR A 94 -3.78 16.89 -3.58
N SER A 95 -4.07 17.88 -2.75
CA SER A 95 -4.67 19.17 -3.12
C SER A 95 -3.88 19.92 -4.19
N GLU A 96 -2.57 19.73 -4.26
CA GLU A 96 -1.68 20.29 -5.28
C GLU A 96 -2.00 19.76 -6.68
N TRP A 97 -2.13 18.44 -6.84
CA TRP A 97 -2.24 17.81 -8.16
C TRP A 97 -3.65 17.41 -8.56
N ARG A 98 -4.56 17.23 -7.59
CA ARG A 98 -5.89 16.63 -7.83
C ARG A 98 -6.71 17.34 -8.90
N ALA A 99 -6.58 18.66 -9.02
CA ALA A 99 -7.31 19.44 -10.01
C ALA A 99 -6.74 19.30 -11.44
N GLU A 100 -5.46 18.90 -11.56
CA GLU A 100 -4.73 18.82 -12.83
C GLU A 100 -4.70 17.41 -13.43
N VAL A 101 -4.94 16.40 -12.60
CA VAL A 101 -4.93 14.99 -13.02
C VAL A 101 -6.29 14.53 -13.53
N ASP A 102 -6.28 13.71 -14.57
CA ASP A 102 -7.49 13.07 -15.08
C ASP A 102 -7.94 11.93 -14.16
N LYS A 103 -9.20 12.00 -13.69
CA LYS A 103 -9.78 11.01 -12.77
C LYS A 103 -9.78 9.60 -13.37
N GLN A 104 -9.95 9.46 -14.70
CA GLN A 104 -9.90 8.15 -15.35
C GLN A 104 -8.50 7.54 -15.32
N SER A 105 -7.44 8.34 -15.54
CA SER A 105 -6.06 7.88 -15.42
C SER A 105 -5.69 7.47 -14.00
N VAL A 106 -6.13 8.22 -12.99
CA VAL A 106 -5.97 7.81 -11.58
C VAL A 106 -6.71 6.48 -11.32
N SER A 107 -7.93 6.34 -11.84
CA SER A 107 -8.71 5.10 -11.73
C SER A 107 -8.04 3.91 -12.41
N ASN A 108 -7.42 4.10 -13.58
CA ASN A 108 -6.62 3.05 -14.25
C ASN A 108 -5.42 2.64 -13.39
N LEU A 109 -4.73 3.63 -12.82
CA LEU A 109 -3.55 3.43 -11.99
C LEU A 109 -3.83 2.61 -10.73
N TYR A 110 -4.96 2.81 -10.06
CA TYR A 110 -5.37 1.99 -8.92
C TYR A 110 -5.48 0.50 -9.27
N PHE A 111 -6.14 0.19 -10.39
CA PHE A 111 -6.31 -1.18 -10.84
C PHE A 111 -4.99 -1.80 -11.29
N GLU A 112 -4.16 -1.05 -11.99
CA GLU A 112 -2.84 -1.51 -12.42
C GLU A 112 -1.94 -1.80 -11.21
N ALA A 113 -1.88 -0.89 -10.24
CA ALA A 113 -1.09 -1.06 -9.01
C ALA A 113 -1.55 -2.28 -8.21
N GLN A 114 -2.86 -2.46 -8.02
CA GLN A 114 -3.41 -3.61 -7.31
C GLN A 114 -3.09 -4.92 -8.04
N HIS A 115 -3.28 -4.97 -9.36
CA HIS A 115 -2.97 -6.15 -10.16
C HIS A 115 -1.47 -6.50 -10.07
N ARG A 116 -0.58 -5.50 -10.14
CA ARG A 116 0.88 -5.69 -9.99
C ARG A 116 1.25 -6.20 -8.60
N LEU A 117 0.62 -5.70 -7.54
CA LEU A 117 0.84 -6.20 -6.18
C LEU A 117 0.44 -7.67 -6.03
N LEU A 118 -0.67 -8.09 -6.65
CA LEU A 118 -1.11 -9.50 -6.64
C LEU A 118 -0.12 -10.41 -7.39
N ILE A 119 0.34 -9.98 -8.57
CA ILE A 119 1.39 -10.69 -9.30
C ILE A 119 2.65 -10.80 -8.45
N MET A 120 3.11 -9.70 -7.88
CA MET A 120 4.32 -9.67 -7.06
C MET A 120 4.21 -10.58 -5.84
N GLN A 121 3.04 -10.65 -5.20
CA GLN A 121 2.77 -11.55 -4.08
C GLN A 121 2.78 -13.04 -4.51
N SER A 122 2.27 -13.34 -5.70
CA SER A 122 2.22 -14.70 -6.26
C SER A 122 3.59 -15.17 -6.77
N GLU A 123 4.31 -14.33 -7.51
CA GLU A 123 5.59 -14.67 -8.14
C GLU A 123 6.75 -14.57 -7.15
N GLN A 124 6.62 -13.74 -6.12
CA GLN A 124 7.65 -13.50 -5.11
C GLN A 124 9.02 -13.24 -5.73
N PRO A 125 9.19 -12.19 -6.55
CA PRO A 125 10.43 -11.95 -7.30
C PRO A 125 11.68 -11.81 -6.41
N TRP A 126 11.50 -11.49 -5.12
CA TRP A 126 12.56 -11.52 -4.10
C TRP A 126 13.08 -12.92 -3.75
N LEU A 127 12.46 -14.00 -4.25
CA LEU A 127 12.96 -15.37 -4.12
C LEU A 127 13.62 -15.89 -5.42
N ALA A 128 13.64 -15.10 -6.49
CA ALA A 128 14.19 -15.53 -7.77
C ALA A 128 15.67 -15.94 -7.62
N SER A 129 15.99 -17.14 -8.10
CA SER A 129 17.28 -17.82 -7.92
C SER A 129 18.47 -17.12 -8.59
N ASP A 130 18.22 -16.12 -9.44
CA ASP A 130 19.26 -15.45 -10.22
C ASP A 130 20.05 -14.38 -9.43
N ALA A 131 19.67 -14.14 -8.17
CA ALA A 131 20.42 -13.24 -7.31
C ALA A 131 21.76 -13.88 -6.90
N ALA A 132 22.88 -13.21 -7.21
CA ALA A 132 24.23 -13.63 -6.84
C ALA A 132 24.44 -13.81 -5.32
N THR A 133 23.51 -13.33 -4.49
CA THR A 133 23.53 -13.53 -3.04
C THR A 133 22.09 -13.76 -2.56
N PRO A 134 21.83 -14.86 -1.84
CA PRO A 134 20.52 -15.10 -1.24
C PRO A 134 20.12 -13.94 -0.33
N LEU A 135 18.86 -13.51 -0.44
CA LEU A 135 18.32 -12.50 0.45
C LEU A 135 18.20 -13.07 1.87
N ALA A 136 18.58 -12.25 2.85
CA ALA A 136 18.37 -12.58 4.25
C ALA A 136 16.87 -12.81 4.52
N PRO A 137 16.48 -13.83 5.33
CA PRO A 137 15.08 -14.15 5.60
C PRO A 137 14.25 -12.94 6.07
N GLU A 138 14.87 -12.04 6.82
CA GLU A 138 14.22 -10.85 7.36
C GLU A 138 13.87 -9.83 6.26
N ASN A 139 14.63 -9.80 5.16
CA ASN A 139 14.33 -8.96 4.01
C ASN A 139 13.15 -9.54 3.21
N VAL A 140 13.05 -10.87 3.10
CA VAL A 140 11.90 -11.53 2.47
C VAL A 140 10.61 -11.18 3.21
N LEU A 141 10.63 -11.26 4.54
CA LEU A 141 9.50 -10.88 5.38
C LEU A 141 9.15 -9.40 5.28
N LEU A 142 10.15 -8.52 5.19
CA LEU A 142 9.93 -7.10 4.95
C LEU A 142 9.26 -6.84 3.60
N TYR A 143 9.65 -7.50 2.51
CA TYR A 143 9.00 -7.33 1.21
C TYR A 143 7.55 -7.82 1.23
N LYS A 144 7.27 -8.94 1.91
CA LYS A 144 5.90 -9.42 2.13
C LYS A 144 5.08 -8.38 2.90
N ALA A 145 5.59 -7.90 4.03
CA ALA A 145 4.93 -6.88 4.85
C ALA A 145 4.69 -5.58 4.06
N PHE A 146 5.68 -5.12 3.29
CA PHE A 146 5.56 -3.95 2.43
C PHE A 146 4.47 -4.12 1.36
N THR A 147 4.43 -5.27 0.69
CA THR A 147 3.44 -5.55 -0.36
C THR A 147 2.02 -5.53 0.20
N MET A 148 1.81 -6.11 1.38
CA MET A 148 0.52 -6.08 2.07
C MET A 148 0.15 -4.67 2.54
N ALA A 149 1.11 -3.92 3.08
CA ALA A 149 0.88 -2.52 3.46
C ALA A 149 0.60 -1.63 2.25
N ALA A 150 1.22 -1.88 1.10
CA ALA A 150 0.92 -1.17 -0.14
C ALA A 150 -0.53 -1.42 -0.59
N GLN A 151 -1.05 -2.65 -0.45
CA GLN A 151 -2.46 -2.94 -0.74
C GLN A 151 -3.39 -2.18 0.23
N LEU A 152 -3.06 -2.13 1.53
CA LEU A 152 -3.79 -1.31 2.50
C LEU A 152 -3.74 0.19 2.15
N PHE A 153 -2.58 0.69 1.73
CA PHE A 153 -2.42 2.07 1.27
C PHE A 153 -3.32 2.36 0.06
N LEU A 154 -3.41 1.46 -0.91
CA LEU A 154 -4.33 1.61 -2.05
C LEU A 154 -5.78 1.73 -1.59
N TRP A 155 -6.20 0.88 -0.65
CA TRP A 155 -7.56 0.92 -0.14
C TRP A 155 -7.85 2.18 0.68
N ALA A 156 -6.89 2.60 1.52
CA ALA A 156 -6.98 3.84 2.28
C ALA A 156 -7.04 5.07 1.37
N SER A 157 -6.13 5.19 0.41
CA SER A 157 -6.07 6.33 -0.52
C SER A 157 -7.33 6.46 -1.38
N MET A 158 -7.96 5.35 -1.80
CA MET A 158 -9.27 5.41 -2.44
C MET A 158 -10.35 5.99 -1.51
N ARG A 159 -10.38 5.60 -0.22
CA ARG A 159 -11.30 6.19 0.76
C ARG A 159 -11.04 7.70 0.89
N HIS A 160 -9.76 8.09 0.97
CA HIS A 160 -9.36 9.51 1.07
C HIS A 160 -9.84 10.33 -0.13
N ALA A 161 -9.76 9.76 -1.34
CA ALA A 161 -10.28 10.38 -2.55
C ALA A 161 -11.82 10.50 -2.53
N GLN A 162 -12.54 9.51 -2.00
CA GLN A 162 -14.01 9.51 -1.89
C GLN A 162 -14.53 10.53 -0.87
N PHE A 163 -13.84 10.73 0.27
CA PHE A 163 -14.24 11.74 1.26
C PHE A 163 -14.18 13.18 0.74
N CYS A 164 -13.52 13.40 -0.40
CA CYS A 164 -13.45 14.72 -1.03
C CYS A 164 -14.51 14.94 -2.13
N ASP A 165 -15.16 13.89 -2.61
CA ASP A 165 -16.30 13.98 -3.51
C ASP A 165 -17.58 13.68 -2.69
N ASP A 166 -18.33 14.73 -2.30
CA ASP A 166 -19.56 14.75 -1.47
C ASP A 166 -20.69 13.76 -1.85
N ARG A 167 -20.51 12.95 -2.91
CA ARG A 167 -21.57 12.19 -3.57
C ARG A 167 -21.52 10.68 -3.41
N SER A 168 -20.49 10.09 -2.80
CA SER A 168 -20.42 8.62 -2.67
C SER A 168 -20.22 8.15 -1.22
N ASN A 169 -21.32 7.90 -0.52
CA ASN A 169 -21.38 7.15 0.75
C ASN A 169 -21.18 5.63 0.55
N LEU A 170 -20.26 5.22 -0.32
CA LEU A 170 -19.84 3.82 -0.40
C LEU A 170 -18.86 3.57 0.74
N SER A 171 -19.42 3.22 1.90
CA SER A 171 -18.65 2.71 3.03
C SER A 171 -17.97 1.41 2.59
N ILE A 172 -16.72 1.51 2.13
CA ILE A 172 -15.86 0.35 1.91
C ILE A 172 -15.68 -0.29 3.28
N SER A 173 -16.39 -1.39 3.52
CA SER A 173 -16.38 -2.12 4.78
C SER A 173 -14.95 -2.51 5.14
N THR A 174 -14.52 -2.09 6.33
CA THR A 174 -13.20 -2.35 6.91
C THR A 174 -12.99 -3.80 7.37
N GLY A 175 -14.03 -4.66 7.29
CA GLY A 175 -14.00 -6.05 7.81
C GLY A 175 -12.99 -6.96 7.11
N SER A 176 -12.48 -6.48 5.99
CA SER A 176 -11.52 -7.05 5.07
C SER A 176 -10.06 -7.02 5.52
N GLY A 177 -9.66 -5.91 6.16
CA GLY A 177 -8.27 -5.64 6.50
C GLY A 177 -7.68 -6.63 7.52
N GLY A 178 -8.53 -7.32 8.29
CA GLY A 178 -8.11 -8.22 9.37
C GLY A 178 -7.10 -9.30 8.94
N LEU A 179 -7.28 -9.89 7.76
CA LEU A 179 -6.34 -10.91 7.26
C LEU A 179 -4.99 -10.31 6.89
N LEU A 180 -4.96 -9.14 6.24
CA LEU A 180 -3.71 -8.45 5.93
C LEU A 180 -3.01 -7.97 7.20
N PHE A 181 -3.76 -7.44 8.18
CA PHE A 181 -3.21 -7.05 9.47
C PHE A 181 -2.56 -8.24 10.18
N GLY A 182 -3.24 -9.38 10.27
CA GLY A 182 -2.70 -10.59 10.89
C GLY A 182 -1.41 -11.09 10.22
N ARG A 183 -1.34 -11.03 8.88
CA ARG A 183 -0.12 -11.41 8.15
C ARG A 183 1.01 -10.40 8.28
N ILE A 184 0.71 -9.10 8.29
CA ILE A 184 1.71 -8.07 8.55
C ILE A 184 2.28 -8.27 9.96
N LYS A 185 1.43 -8.50 10.97
CA LYS A 185 1.87 -8.83 12.33
C LYS A 185 2.82 -10.03 12.34
N ALA A 186 2.39 -11.15 11.77
CA ALA A 186 3.21 -12.36 11.69
C ALA A 186 4.54 -12.13 10.94
N ALA A 187 4.55 -11.31 9.89
CA ALA A 187 5.76 -10.96 9.16
C ALA A 187 6.70 -10.04 9.96
N LEU A 188 6.15 -9.25 10.89
CA LEU A 188 6.91 -8.33 11.72
C LEU A 188 7.38 -8.92 13.06
N GLU A 189 6.71 -9.95 13.56
CA GLU A 189 7.06 -10.71 14.77
C GLU A 189 8.19 -11.73 14.53
N ILE A 190 9.31 -11.28 13.96
CA ILE A 190 10.47 -12.14 13.67
C ILE A 190 11.28 -12.42 14.95
N GLU A 191 11.80 -13.64 15.08
CA GLU A 191 12.85 -13.97 16.05
C GLU A 191 14.05 -13.02 15.91
N GLY A 192 14.42 -12.33 17.00
CA GLY A 192 15.45 -11.28 17.02
C GLY A 192 14.91 -9.84 16.89
N GLY A 193 13.63 -9.68 16.56
CA GLY A 193 12.91 -8.41 16.54
C GLY A 193 13.51 -7.36 15.58
N TYR A 194 13.25 -6.09 15.87
CA TYR A 194 13.69 -4.95 15.04
C TYR A 194 15.21 -4.83 14.88
N SER A 195 15.98 -5.47 15.76
CA SER A 195 17.44 -5.43 15.70
C SER A 195 18.00 -6.05 14.42
N SER A 196 17.29 -7.03 13.83
CA SER A 196 17.66 -7.66 12.57
C SER A 196 17.53 -6.70 11.38
N TRP A 197 16.57 -5.77 11.42
CA TRP A 197 16.38 -4.78 10.35
C TRP A 197 17.17 -3.47 10.54
N ALA A 198 17.60 -3.17 11.78
CA ALA A 198 18.36 -1.97 12.09
C ALA A 198 19.66 -1.84 11.26
N ARG A 199 20.28 -2.98 10.92
CA ARG A 199 21.52 -3.02 10.13
C ARG A 199 21.31 -2.58 8.67
N GLY A 200 20.08 -2.62 8.16
CA GLY A 200 19.75 -2.40 6.75
C GLY A 200 19.20 -1.02 6.40
N LYS A 201 19.02 -0.10 7.38
CA LYS A 201 18.21 1.13 7.21
C LYS A 201 16.73 0.87 6.86
N CYS A 202 16.26 -0.36 7.09
CA CYS A 202 14.91 -0.79 6.74
C CYS A 202 13.85 -0.36 7.77
N LEU A 203 14.26 0.10 8.95
CA LEU A 203 13.34 0.49 10.03
C LEU A 203 12.43 1.66 9.65
N GLU A 204 12.87 2.56 8.76
CA GLU A 204 12.00 3.61 8.24
C GLU A 204 10.86 3.02 7.39
N THR A 205 11.15 1.98 6.60
CA THR A 205 10.13 1.23 5.83
C THR A 205 9.16 0.53 6.76
N VAL A 206 9.65 -0.08 7.84
CA VAL A 206 8.80 -0.70 8.86
C VAL A 206 7.91 0.34 9.54
N ALA A 207 8.45 1.53 9.84
CA ALA A 207 7.66 2.63 10.39
C ALA A 207 6.52 3.04 9.43
N TRP A 208 6.79 3.13 8.12
CA TRP A 208 5.74 3.41 7.13
C TRP A 208 4.69 2.30 7.05
N ILE A 209 5.11 1.03 7.04
CA ILE A 209 4.19 -0.13 7.06
C ILE A 209 3.25 -0.05 8.26
N LEU A 210 3.80 0.18 9.46
CA LEU A 210 3.03 0.28 10.70
C LEU A 210 2.12 1.50 10.68
N PHE A 211 2.59 2.64 10.18
CA PHE A 211 1.78 3.85 10.03
C PHE A 211 0.57 3.64 9.12
N VAL A 212 0.77 3.00 7.96
CA VAL A 212 -0.34 2.64 7.06
C VAL A 212 -1.33 1.71 7.76
N CYS A 213 -0.84 0.72 8.52
CA CYS A 213 -1.72 -0.16 9.30
C CYS A 213 -2.52 0.60 10.36
N VAL A 214 -1.91 1.54 11.09
CA VAL A 214 -2.59 2.36 12.11
C VAL A 214 -3.67 3.25 11.48
N GLU A 215 -3.40 3.89 10.35
CA GLU A 215 -4.41 4.71 9.66
C GLU A 215 -5.56 3.83 9.15
N SER A 216 -5.24 2.70 8.53
CA SER A 216 -6.23 1.86 7.87
C SER A 216 -7.05 1.01 8.86
N CYS A 217 -6.59 0.88 10.10
CA CYS A 217 -7.25 0.09 11.13
C CYS A 217 -8.25 0.95 11.94
N PRO A 218 -9.46 0.45 12.23
CA PRO A 218 -10.38 1.12 13.15
C PRO A 218 -9.74 1.33 14.53
N SER A 219 -9.82 2.54 15.07
CA SER A 219 -9.14 2.91 16.33
C SER A 219 -9.61 2.15 17.58
N VAL A 220 -10.73 1.43 17.48
CA VAL A 220 -11.28 0.58 18.54
C VAL A 220 -10.79 -0.87 18.46
N SER A 221 -10.02 -1.23 17.43
CA SER A 221 -9.53 -2.58 17.22
C SER A 221 -8.31 -2.87 18.12
N PRO A 222 -8.19 -4.10 18.69
CA PRO A 222 -6.95 -4.55 19.32
C PRO A 222 -5.73 -4.48 18.38
N ASP A 223 -5.95 -4.63 17.08
CA ASP A 223 -4.88 -4.52 16.08
C ASP A 223 -4.30 -3.11 16.03
N TRP A 224 -5.14 -2.10 16.15
CA TRP A 224 -4.71 -0.69 16.15
C TRP A 224 -3.76 -0.40 17.32
N VAL A 225 -4.10 -0.87 18.53
CA VAL A 225 -3.26 -0.70 19.72
C VAL A 225 -1.91 -1.39 19.53
N TRP A 226 -1.90 -2.60 18.99
CA TRP A 226 -0.66 -3.32 18.70
C TRP A 226 0.21 -2.57 17.70
N PHE A 227 -0.34 -2.16 16.55
CA PHE A 227 0.43 -1.44 15.51
C PHE A 227 0.98 -0.12 16.03
N LEU A 228 0.22 0.59 16.87
CA LEU A 228 0.64 1.84 17.47
C LEU A 228 1.80 1.62 18.46
N GLY A 229 1.72 0.57 19.29
CA GLY A 229 2.79 0.18 20.20
C GLY A 229 4.07 -0.21 19.46
N GLU A 230 3.95 -0.99 18.38
CA GLU A 230 5.08 -1.38 17.54
C GLU A 230 5.69 -0.20 16.80
N LEU A 231 4.87 0.70 16.24
CA LEU A 231 5.35 1.92 15.57
C LEU A 231 6.24 2.72 16.51
N ARG A 232 5.80 2.89 17.75
CA ARG A 232 6.56 3.60 18.78
C ARG A 232 7.90 2.92 19.09
N ARG A 233 7.95 1.59 19.19
CA ARG A 233 9.20 0.84 19.41
C ARG A 233 10.17 1.02 18.24
N VAL A 234 9.66 1.00 17.01
CA VAL A 234 10.46 1.25 15.80
C VAL A 234 11.02 2.66 15.79
N LEU A 235 10.18 3.67 16.06
CA LEU A 235 10.61 5.08 16.09
C LEU A 235 11.67 5.34 17.17
N SER A 236 11.51 4.71 18.33
CA SER A 236 12.52 4.75 19.40
C SER A 236 13.85 4.13 18.95
N SER A 237 13.77 3.03 18.20
CA SER A 237 14.93 2.31 17.65
C SER A 237 15.70 3.13 16.60
N VAL A 238 15.00 3.92 15.77
CA VAL A 238 15.60 4.88 14.83
C VAL A 238 15.90 6.25 15.43
N ARG A 239 15.69 6.40 16.75
CA ARG A 239 15.91 7.64 17.53
C ARG A 239 15.12 8.85 17.03
N ILE A 240 13.94 8.63 16.47
CA ILE A 240 13.00 9.70 16.12
C ILE A 240 12.29 10.13 17.40
N ARG A 241 12.56 11.36 17.83
CA ARG A 241 12.04 11.90 19.11
C ARG A 241 11.06 13.04 18.91
N ARG A 242 11.01 13.60 17.71
CA ARG A 242 10.20 14.77 17.38
C ARG A 242 9.24 14.46 16.24
N ILE A 243 8.09 15.12 16.25
CA ILE A 243 7.09 14.93 15.21
C ILE A 243 7.64 15.36 13.84
N GLU A 244 8.46 16.41 13.77
CA GLU A 244 9.07 16.88 12.52
C GLU A 244 9.99 15.83 11.88
N GLU A 245 10.70 15.06 12.71
CA GLU A 245 11.55 13.95 12.24
C GLU A 245 10.68 12.81 11.70
N PHE A 246 9.57 12.51 12.38
CA PHE A 246 8.59 11.52 11.92
C PHE A 246 7.97 11.91 10.58
N ARG A 247 7.47 13.15 10.45
CA ARG A 247 6.93 13.68 9.19
C ARG A 247 7.96 13.60 8.07
N LYS A 248 9.21 13.98 8.36
CA LYS A 248 10.32 13.90 7.38
C LYS A 248 10.56 12.46 6.89
N VAL A 249 10.43 11.46 7.76
CA VAL A 249 10.53 10.05 7.34
C VAL A 249 9.31 9.65 6.51
N MET A 250 8.10 9.97 6.94
CA MET A 250 6.86 9.64 6.21
C MET A 250 6.82 10.27 4.81
N GLN A 251 7.35 11.48 4.63
CA GLN A 251 7.49 12.15 3.32
C GLN A 251 8.36 11.39 2.31
N THR A 252 9.20 10.46 2.77
CA THR A 252 10.00 9.61 1.87
C THR A 252 9.21 8.47 1.26
N PHE A 253 7.99 8.21 1.71
CA PHE A 253 7.12 7.12 1.28
C PHE A 253 5.81 7.64 0.65
N PRO A 254 5.07 6.80 -0.07
CA PRO A 254 3.78 7.18 -0.63
C PRO A 254 2.82 7.68 0.45
N SER A 255 2.19 8.83 0.20
CA SER A 255 1.27 9.48 1.13
C SER A 255 0.26 10.35 0.38
N THR A 256 -0.91 10.54 0.99
CA THR A 256 -1.97 11.46 0.54
C THR A 256 -2.11 12.57 1.59
N ASP A 257 -2.85 13.64 1.31
CA ASP A 257 -3.07 14.70 2.31
C ASP A 257 -3.72 14.16 3.60
N THR A 258 -4.70 13.24 3.50
CA THR A 258 -5.30 12.62 4.69
C THR A 258 -4.32 11.78 5.50
N PHE A 259 -3.35 11.14 4.85
CA PHE A 259 -2.26 10.46 5.57
C PHE A 259 -1.39 11.49 6.30
N ARG A 260 -1.04 12.61 5.65
CA ARG A 260 -0.27 13.68 6.28
C ARG A 260 -1.00 14.27 7.49
N ASP A 261 -2.32 14.48 7.38
CA ASP A 261 -3.15 14.94 8.50
C ASP A 261 -3.21 13.92 9.65
N ALA A 262 -3.16 12.62 9.33
CA ALA A 262 -3.15 11.55 10.31
C ALA A 262 -1.84 11.46 11.10
N GLU A 263 -0.72 11.99 10.59
CA GLU A 263 0.60 11.95 11.25
C GLU A 263 0.53 12.51 12.68
N ASP A 264 -0.16 13.65 12.87
CA ASP A 264 -0.32 14.30 14.17
C ASP A 264 -1.16 13.49 15.14
N LYS A 265 -2.25 12.92 14.64
CA LYS A 265 -3.17 12.10 15.42
C LYS A 265 -2.45 10.85 15.92
N VAL A 266 -1.74 10.17 15.03
CA VAL A 266 -0.97 8.97 15.35
C VAL A 266 0.16 9.31 16.32
N TRP A 267 0.89 10.41 16.10
CA TRP A 267 1.96 10.86 16.99
C TRP A 267 1.47 11.10 18.42
N ARG A 268 0.35 11.83 18.58
CA ARG A 268 -0.25 12.07 19.90
C ARG A 268 -0.75 10.78 20.55
N ALA A 269 -1.35 9.89 19.77
CA ALA A 269 -1.84 8.61 20.28
C ALA A 269 -0.70 7.76 20.87
N MET A 270 0.48 7.73 20.22
CA MET A 270 1.65 7.01 20.76
C MET A 270 2.12 7.54 22.11
N ALA A 271 1.98 8.85 22.36
CA ALA A 271 2.37 9.49 23.62
C ALA A 271 1.42 9.16 24.78
N VAL A 272 0.15 8.84 24.49
CA VAL A 272 -0.85 8.50 25.52
C VAL A 272 -0.70 7.05 25.99
N LEU A 273 -0.16 6.15 25.17
CA LEU A 273 0.08 4.74 25.55
C LEU A 273 1.03 4.56 26.76
N ASP A 274 1.65 5.63 27.27
CA ASP A 274 2.50 5.62 28.47
C ASP A 274 1.77 5.79 29.80
N GLN A 275 0.50 6.21 29.77
CA GLN A 275 -0.31 6.52 30.94
C GLN A 275 -1.26 5.36 31.25
#